data_AF-A0A5C7BDF8-F1
#
_entry.id   AF-A0A5C7BDF8-F1
#
_cell.length_a   1.000
_cell.length_b   1.000
_cell.length_c   1.000
_cell.angle_alpha   90.00
_cell.angle_beta   90.00
_cell.angle_gamma   90.00
#
_symmetry.space_group_name_H-M   'P 1'
#
loop_
_entity.id
_entity.type
_entity.pdbx_description
1 polymer ?
#
loop_
_entity_poly.entity_id
_entity_poly.type
_entity_poly.pdbx_seq_one_letter_code
_entity_poly.pdbx_strand_id
1 'polypeptide(L)'
;MSTVKKDVEDFLKHNRSMIGARNLYNKLPGKSLAFQNTAARFANTPQNLDKICFEICRLVGIPDRNRIILMQKPVVSKTKKTVVSEDDNPNELTANDKLIAFDQDSTNYQDAKKLVKELNLKSPSQKKADIFKTLDAARALAVKKK
;
A
#
# COMPACT_ATOMS: atom_id res chain seq x y z
N MET A 1 5.22 6.49 18.63
CA MET A 1 6.48 6.37 17.83
C MET A 1 6.59 7.59 16.94
N SER A 2 7.75 8.25 16.88
CA SER A 2 7.98 9.32 15.89
C SER A 2 7.78 8.75 14.47
N THR A 3 7.07 9.47 13.61
CA THR A 3 6.82 9.12 12.20
C THR A 3 8.10 8.70 11.49
N VAL A 4 9.20 9.41 11.79
CA VAL A 4 10.53 9.17 11.26
C VAL A 4 11.08 7.79 11.62
N LYS A 5 10.91 7.33 12.87
CA LYS A 5 11.37 5.99 13.28
C LYS A 5 10.65 4.88 12.50
N LYS A 6 9.35 5.06 12.27
CA LYS A 6 8.54 4.12 11.51
C LYS A 6 8.97 4.04 10.05
N ASP A 7 9.28 5.20 9.44
CA ASP A 7 9.78 5.25 8.05
C ASP A 7 11.12 4.52 7.89
N VAL A 8 12.02 4.65 8.87
CA VAL A 8 13.30 3.91 8.88
C VAL A 8 13.09 2.41 9.03
N GLU A 9 12.22 1.98 9.95
CA GLU A 9 11.89 0.56 10.09
C GLU A 9 11.27 -0.03 8.82
N ASP A 10 10.35 0.70 8.20
CA ASP A 10 9.70 0.30 6.96
C ASP A 10 10.71 0.18 5.82
N PHE A 11 11.67 1.11 5.73
CA PHE A 11 12.78 1.02 4.80
C PHE A 11 13.60 -0.26 5.02
N LEU A 12 14.04 -0.52 6.26
CA LEU A 12 14.83 -1.71 6.57
C LEU A 12 14.07 -3.03 6.33
N LYS A 13 12.74 -3.03 6.40
CA LYS A 13 11.91 -4.21 6.14
C LYS A 13 11.64 -4.44 4.65
N HIS A 14 11.57 -3.36 3.84
CA HIS A 14 10.98 -3.43 2.49
C HIS A 14 11.84 -2.91 1.35
N ASN A 15 12.85 -2.08 1.62
CA ASN A 15 13.71 -1.50 0.58
C ASN A 15 15.13 -1.33 1.13
N ARG A 16 16.02 -2.26 0.85
CA ARG A 16 17.45 -2.17 1.24
C ARG A 16 18.33 -1.79 0.05
N SER A 17 18.00 -0.69 -0.61
CA SER A 17 18.80 -0.16 -1.71
C SER A 17 19.64 1.02 -1.26
N MET A 18 20.81 1.20 -1.87
CA MET A 18 21.70 2.34 -1.60
C MET A 18 21.05 3.69 -1.94
N ILE A 19 20.30 3.75 -3.04
CA ILE A 19 19.58 4.96 -3.45
C ILE A 19 18.50 5.29 -2.41
N GLY A 20 17.74 4.29 -1.97
CA GLY A 20 16.74 4.47 -0.92
C GLY A 20 17.37 4.92 0.40
N ALA A 21 18.51 4.36 0.79
CA ALA A 21 19.22 4.73 2.01
C ALA A 21 19.67 6.20 1.99
N ARG A 22 20.26 6.67 0.88
CA ARG A 22 20.64 8.08 0.68
C ARG A 22 19.44 9.02 0.78
N ASN A 23 18.36 8.68 0.09
CA ASN A 23 17.15 9.49 0.08
C ASN A 23 16.51 9.57 1.46
N LEU A 24 16.52 8.46 2.21
CA LEU A 24 16.03 8.41 3.58
C LEU A 24 16.90 9.28 4.49
N TYR A 25 18.23 9.14 4.43
CA TYR A 25 19.17 9.93 5.23
C TYR A 25 18.98 11.44 5.02
N ASN A 26 18.78 11.89 3.77
CA ASN A 26 18.59 13.29 3.44
C ASN A 26 17.32 13.91 4.07
N LYS A 27 16.32 13.08 4.40
CA LYS A 27 15.06 13.49 5.03
C LYS A 27 15.14 13.49 6.56
N LEU A 28 16.17 12.91 7.16
CA LEU A 28 16.28 12.82 8.62
C LEU A 28 16.67 14.17 9.25
N PRO A 29 16.08 14.52 10.40
CA PRO A 29 16.56 15.62 11.23
C PRO A 29 17.91 15.24 11.88
N GLY A 30 18.80 16.22 12.04
CA GLY A 30 20.12 15.99 12.66
C GLY A 30 21.15 15.30 11.74
N LYS A 31 20.91 15.26 10.43
CA LYS A 31 21.87 14.70 9.47
C LYS A 31 23.19 15.47 9.44
N SER A 32 24.28 14.73 9.24
CA SER A 32 25.62 15.29 9.04
C SER A 32 25.88 15.56 7.56
N LEU A 33 26.21 16.81 7.22
CA LEU A 33 26.58 17.20 5.86
C LEU A 33 27.85 16.48 5.38
N ALA A 34 28.82 16.28 6.27
CA ALA A 34 30.06 15.56 5.95
C ALA A 34 29.76 14.08 5.60
N PHE A 35 28.89 13.44 6.38
CA PHE A 35 28.49 12.07 6.09
C PHE A 35 27.63 11.99 4.82
N GLN A 36 26.73 12.94 4.59
CA GLN A 36 25.93 13.03 3.36
C GLN A 36 26.82 13.06 2.11
N ASN A 37 27.84 13.93 2.10
CA ASN A 37 28.79 14.04 1.00
C ASN A 37 29.59 12.75 0.78
N THR A 38 29.93 12.05 1.86
CA THR A 38 30.62 10.76 1.81
C THR A 38 29.71 9.66 1.27
N ALA A 39 28.48 9.56 1.80
CA ALA A 39 27.46 8.59 1.40
C ALA A 39 27.06 8.73 -0.07
N ALA A 40 27.06 9.95 -0.62
CA ALA A 40 26.82 10.22 -2.04
C ALA A 40 27.83 9.54 -2.97
N ARG A 41 29.07 9.33 -2.50
CA ARG A 41 30.17 8.72 -3.27
C ARG A 41 30.27 7.20 -3.11
N PHE A 42 29.54 6.61 -2.17
CA PHE A 42 29.62 5.16 -1.93
C PHE A 42 29.23 4.34 -3.17
N ALA A 43 30.01 3.30 -3.47
CA ALA A 43 29.61 2.30 -4.44
C ALA A 43 28.45 1.45 -3.88
N ASN A 44 27.69 0.79 -4.76
CA ASN A 44 26.60 -0.09 -4.38
C ASN A 44 27.12 -1.44 -3.86
N THR A 45 27.68 -1.43 -2.65
CA THR A 45 28.20 -2.62 -1.98
C THR A 45 27.45 -2.86 -0.66
N PRO A 46 27.33 -4.12 -0.21
CA PRO A 46 26.70 -4.44 1.07
C PRO A 46 27.34 -3.75 2.27
N GLN A 47 28.68 -3.59 2.28
CA GLN A 47 29.37 -2.92 3.38
C GLN A 47 29.02 -1.42 3.47
N ASN A 48 28.92 -0.75 2.32
CA ASN A 48 28.56 0.67 2.29
C ASN A 48 27.09 0.88 2.65
N LEU A 49 26.21 -0.04 2.26
CA LEU A 49 24.82 -0.04 2.65
C LEU A 49 24.68 -0.16 4.17
N ASP A 50 25.40 -1.09 4.80
CA ASP A 50 25.37 -1.25 6.26
C ASP A 50 25.86 0.00 6.99
N LYS A 51 26.91 0.68 6.50
CA LYS A 51 27.39 1.95 7.05
C LYS A 51 26.31 3.05 7.03
N ILE A 52 25.60 3.21 5.91
CA ILE A 52 24.52 4.21 5.83
C ILE A 52 23.35 3.79 6.74
N CYS A 53 22.96 2.52 6.73
CA CYS A 53 21.89 2.01 7.58
C CYS A 53 22.20 2.17 9.08
N PHE A 54 23.47 1.97 9.49
CA PHE A 54 23.94 2.23 10.84
C PHE A 54 23.71 3.69 11.23
N GLU A 55 24.15 4.63 10.39
CA GLU A 55 24.03 6.05 10.68
C GLU A 55 22.55 6.51 10.72
N ILE A 56 21.74 6.02 9.78
CA ILE A 56 20.28 6.25 9.78
C ILE A 56 19.68 5.76 11.11
N CYS A 57 19.95 4.53 11.53
CA CYS A 57 19.42 3.96 12.77
C CYS A 57 19.87 4.76 14.01
N ARG A 58 21.15 5.16 14.04
CA ARG A 58 21.72 5.98 15.10
C ARG A 58 20.99 7.31 15.24
N LEU A 59 20.70 8.01 14.14
CA LEU A 59 20.02 9.31 14.13
C LEU A 59 18.59 9.24 14.69
N VAL A 60 17.85 8.16 14.40
CA VAL A 60 16.50 7.94 14.94
C VAL A 60 16.51 7.24 16.32
N GLY A 61 17.68 6.93 16.88
CA GLY A 61 17.79 6.23 18.16
C GLY A 61 17.21 4.82 18.11
N ILE A 62 17.47 4.08 17.03
CA ILE A 62 17.22 2.64 16.92
C ILE A 62 18.50 1.91 17.39
N PRO A 63 18.42 1.01 18.39
CA PRO A 63 19.58 0.26 18.85
C PRO A 63 20.23 -0.56 17.74
N ASP A 64 21.56 -0.68 17.77
CA ASP A 64 22.35 -1.45 16.81
C ASP A 64 21.87 -2.91 16.71
N ARG A 65 21.58 -3.53 17.87
CA ARG A 65 20.99 -4.88 17.96
C ARG A 65 19.72 -5.01 17.12
N ASN A 66 18.85 -4.00 17.13
CA ASN A 66 17.61 -4.01 16.37
C ASN A 66 17.87 -3.83 14.87
N ARG A 67 18.86 -3.01 14.47
CA ARG A 67 19.29 -2.94 13.06
C ARG A 67 19.73 -4.31 12.57
N ILE A 68 20.61 -4.99 13.30
CA ILE A 68 21.16 -6.28 12.90
C ILE A 68 20.03 -7.31 12.72
N ILE A 69 19.11 -7.39 13.68
CA ILE A 69 17.94 -8.29 13.58
C ILE A 69 17.08 -7.96 12.35
N LEU A 70 16.85 -6.68 12.07
CA LEU A 70 16.07 -6.26 10.91
C LEU A 70 16.80 -6.60 9.60
N MET A 71 18.12 -6.39 9.54
CA MET A 71 18.97 -6.66 8.37
C MET A 71 19.17 -8.15 8.09
N GLN A 72 19.09 -9.02 9.11
CA GLN A 72 19.15 -10.47 8.94
C GLN A 72 17.85 -11.06 8.33
N LYS A 73 16.71 -10.40 8.55
CA LYS A 73 15.44 -10.83 7.96
C LYS A 73 15.45 -10.61 6.45
N PRO A 74 14.83 -11.49 5.65
CA PRO A 74 14.67 -11.24 4.22
C PRO A 74 13.86 -9.96 3.99
N VAL A 75 14.18 -9.23 2.92
CA VAL A 75 13.40 -8.06 2.51
C VAL A 75 12.05 -8.57 2.01
N VAL A 76 10.98 -8.21 2.70
CA VAL A 76 9.64 -8.52 2.25
C VAL A 76 9.28 -7.46 1.22
N SER A 77 9.07 -7.85 -0.04
CA SER A 77 8.50 -6.95 -1.03
C SER A 77 7.24 -6.37 -0.41
N LYS A 78 7.22 -5.05 -0.19
CA LYS A 78 5.97 -4.35 0.11
C LYS A 78 5.13 -4.61 -1.12
N THR A 79 4.24 -5.60 -1.08
CA THR A 79 3.13 -5.69 -2.00
C THR A 79 2.43 -4.37 -1.77
N LYS A 80 2.75 -3.37 -2.59
CA LYS A 80 1.93 -2.20 -2.69
C LYS A 80 0.56 -2.82 -2.89
N LYS A 81 -0.38 -2.53 -1.99
CA LYS A 81 -1.76 -2.44 -2.43
C LYS A 81 -1.71 -1.33 -3.46
N THR A 82 -1.37 -1.72 -4.69
CA THR A 82 -1.70 -0.96 -5.87
C THR A 82 -3.20 -0.78 -5.69
N VAL A 83 -3.61 0.42 -5.33
CA VAL A 83 -4.89 0.91 -5.79
C VAL A 83 -4.70 0.87 -7.30
N VAL A 84 -5.09 -0.25 -7.89
CA VAL A 84 -5.14 -0.40 -9.33
C VAL A 84 -6.19 0.63 -9.71
N SER A 85 -5.75 1.75 -10.29
CA SER A 85 -6.61 2.49 -11.18
C SER A 85 -6.98 1.49 -12.27
N GLU A 86 -8.24 1.05 -12.24
CA GLU A 86 -8.86 0.13 -13.19
C GLU A 86 -8.95 0.83 -14.55
N ASP A 87 -7.87 0.83 -15.32
CA ASP A 87 -7.91 1.21 -16.74
C ASP A 87 -6.73 0.54 -17.44
N ASP A 88 -6.87 -0.76 -17.71
CA ASP A 88 -6.30 -1.45 -18.88
C ASP A 88 -6.48 -2.98 -18.73
N ASN A 89 -7.73 -3.45 -18.67
CA ASN A 89 -8.04 -4.85 -18.93
C ASN A 89 -9.22 -4.91 -19.92
N PRO A 90 -8.98 -5.21 -21.21
CA PRO A 90 -9.99 -5.07 -22.26
C PRO A 90 -11.11 -6.14 -22.25
N ASN A 91 -11.26 -6.91 -21.15
CA ASN A 91 -12.25 -7.99 -21.05
C ASN A 91 -12.96 -8.08 -19.67
N GLU A 92 -12.78 -7.11 -18.78
CA GLU A 92 -13.58 -7.08 -17.55
C GLU A 92 -14.88 -6.31 -17.79
N LEU A 93 -16.02 -7.01 -17.71
CA LEU A 93 -17.34 -6.38 -17.60
C LEU A 93 -17.25 -5.32 -16.50
N THR A 94 -17.53 -4.06 -16.85
CA THR A 94 -17.45 -2.96 -15.88
C THR A 94 -18.40 -3.25 -14.72
N ALA A 95 -18.13 -2.67 -13.53
CA ALA A 95 -19.01 -2.87 -12.36
C ALA A 95 -20.49 -2.51 -12.67
N ASN A 96 -20.73 -1.62 -13.63
CA ASN A 96 -22.05 -1.29 -14.15
C ASN A 96 -22.67 -2.42 -15.00
N ASP A 97 -21.89 -3.12 -15.82
CA ASP A 97 -22.38 -4.28 -16.57
C ASP A 97 -22.72 -5.45 -15.62
N LYS A 98 -21.92 -5.65 -14.58
CA LYS A 98 -22.21 -6.62 -13.50
C LYS A 98 -23.48 -6.26 -12.72
N LEU A 99 -23.75 -4.97 -12.50
CA LEU A 99 -25.00 -4.49 -11.90
C LEU A 99 -26.22 -4.75 -12.79
N ILE A 100 -26.10 -4.59 -14.10
CA ILE A 100 -27.19 -4.85 -15.05
C ILE A 100 -27.52 -6.35 -15.12
N ALA A 101 -26.49 -7.19 -15.09
CA ALA A 101 -26.59 -8.65 -15.08
C ALA A 101 -26.93 -9.24 -13.69
N PHE A 102 -27.00 -8.41 -12.65
CA PHE A 102 -27.30 -8.85 -11.29
C PHE A 102 -28.72 -9.44 -11.20
N ASP A 103 -28.79 -10.66 -10.68
CA ASP A 103 -30.02 -11.37 -10.39
C ASP A 103 -30.03 -11.84 -8.93
N GLN A 104 -31.08 -11.46 -8.20
CA GLN A 104 -31.22 -11.71 -6.77
C GLN A 104 -31.34 -13.21 -6.44
N ASP A 105 -31.86 -14.01 -7.38
CA ASP A 105 -32.14 -15.43 -7.16
C ASP A 105 -30.88 -16.31 -7.33
N SER A 106 -29.95 -15.89 -8.19
CA SER A 106 -28.70 -16.61 -8.46
C SER A 106 -27.47 -16.07 -7.72
N THR A 107 -27.52 -14.83 -7.21
CA THR A 107 -26.32 -14.17 -6.66
C THR A 107 -26.11 -14.44 -5.16
N ASN A 108 -24.89 -14.84 -4.78
CA ASN A 108 -24.50 -15.02 -3.38
C ASN A 108 -24.42 -13.66 -2.66
N TYR A 109 -24.81 -13.63 -1.38
CA TYR A 109 -24.74 -12.44 -0.53
C TYR A 109 -23.34 -11.80 -0.46
N GLN A 110 -22.29 -12.62 -0.48
CA GLN A 110 -20.91 -12.10 -0.47
C GLN A 110 -20.58 -11.32 -1.75
N ASP A 111 -21.09 -11.77 -2.89
CA ASP A 111 -20.85 -11.12 -4.17
C ASP A 111 -21.72 -9.87 -4.31
N ALA A 112 -22.96 -9.91 -3.84
CA ALA A 112 -23.81 -8.72 -3.70
C ALA A 112 -23.15 -7.65 -2.82
N LYS A 113 -22.54 -8.04 -1.69
CA LYS A 113 -21.83 -7.11 -0.79
C LYS A 113 -20.58 -6.51 -1.43
N LYS A 114 -19.82 -7.29 -2.22
CA LYS A 114 -18.68 -6.78 -3.01
C LYS A 114 -19.17 -5.75 -4.03
N LEU A 115 -20.25 -6.05 -4.73
CA LEU A 115 -20.80 -5.20 -5.79
C LEU A 115 -21.32 -3.85 -5.24
N VAL A 116 -21.97 -3.84 -4.07
CA VAL A 116 -22.32 -2.59 -3.34
C VAL A 116 -21.08 -1.76 -3.01
N LYS A 117 -19.99 -2.42 -2.62
CA LYS A 117 -18.73 -1.76 -2.26
C LYS A 117 -17.99 -1.24 -3.49
N GLU A 118 -17.94 -2.00 -4.57
CA GLU A 118 -17.35 -1.61 -5.87
C GLU A 118 -18.07 -0.39 -6.44
N LEU A 119 -19.40 -0.35 -6.36
CA LEU A 119 -20.21 0.77 -6.82
C LEU A 119 -20.30 1.95 -5.83
N ASN A 120 -19.59 1.90 -4.69
CA ASN A 120 -19.67 2.90 -3.62
C ASN A 120 -21.12 3.25 -3.20
N LEU A 121 -22.03 2.28 -3.22
CA LEU A 121 -23.43 2.49 -2.85
C LEU A 121 -23.59 2.52 -1.33
N LYS A 122 -24.32 3.50 -0.82
CA LYS A 122 -24.68 3.59 0.59
C LYS A 122 -25.89 2.71 0.88
N SER A 123 -25.65 1.47 1.32
CA SER A 123 -26.72 0.63 1.88
C SER A 123 -27.11 1.12 3.28
N PRO A 124 -28.41 1.20 3.62
CA PRO A 124 -28.87 1.60 4.96
C PRO A 124 -28.52 0.57 6.05
N SER A 125 -28.24 -0.69 5.66
CA SER A 125 -27.88 -1.76 6.60
C SER A 125 -26.99 -2.82 5.95
N GLN A 126 -26.36 -3.66 6.79
CA GLN A 126 -25.63 -4.87 6.35
C GLN A 126 -26.53 -6.11 6.29
N LYS A 127 -27.86 -5.95 6.32
CA LYS A 127 -28.79 -7.07 6.16
C LYS A 127 -28.84 -7.47 4.69
N LYS A 128 -29.00 -8.79 4.44
CA LYS A 128 -29.14 -9.36 3.09
C LYS A 128 -30.18 -8.59 2.27
N ALA A 129 -31.40 -8.46 2.79
CA ALA A 129 -32.50 -7.77 2.12
C ALA A 129 -32.20 -6.32 1.75
N ASP A 130 -31.47 -5.58 2.59
CA ASP A 130 -31.17 -4.17 2.34
C ASP A 130 -30.06 -3.99 1.29
N ILE A 131 -29.11 -4.93 1.23
CA ILE A 131 -28.08 -4.98 0.19
C ILE A 131 -28.69 -5.29 -1.18
N PHE A 132 -29.58 -6.30 -1.27
CA PHE A 132 -30.29 -6.62 -2.51
C PHE A 132 -31.16 -5.44 -2.99
N LYS A 133 -31.95 -4.83 -2.09
CA LYS A 133 -32.74 -3.62 -2.41
C LYS A 133 -31.90 -2.45 -2.91
N THR A 134 -30.71 -2.26 -2.34
CA THR A 134 -29.79 -1.20 -2.75
C THR A 134 -29.26 -1.46 -4.17
N LEU A 135 -28.97 -2.72 -4.50
CA LEU A 135 -28.54 -3.12 -5.84
C LEU A 135 -29.67 -3.04 -6.87
N ASP A 136 -30.89 -3.43 -6.52
CA ASP A 136 -32.05 -3.29 -7.42
C ASP A 136 -32.38 -1.83 -7.69
N ALA A 137 -32.32 -0.97 -6.68
CA ALA A 137 -32.50 0.47 -6.85
C ALA A 137 -31.40 1.06 -7.75
N ALA A 138 -30.14 0.67 -7.55
CA ALA A 138 -29.03 1.10 -8.40
C ALA A 138 -29.17 0.58 -9.83
N ARG A 139 -29.61 -0.67 -10.03
CA ARG A 139 -29.89 -1.27 -11.33
C ARG A 139 -31.01 -0.52 -12.06
N ALA A 140 -32.11 -0.21 -11.38
CA ALA A 140 -33.21 0.57 -11.96
C ALA A 140 -32.75 1.97 -12.41
N LEU A 141 -31.87 2.62 -11.64
CA LEU A 141 -31.27 3.91 -12.02
C LEU A 141 -30.31 3.78 -13.21
N ALA A 142 -29.55 2.69 -13.29
CA ALA A 142 -28.62 2.44 -14.40
C ALA A 142 -29.37 2.15 -15.72
N VAL A 143 -30.47 1.40 -15.67
CA VAL A 143 -31.31 1.10 -16.85
C VAL A 143 -32.04 2.35 -17.35
N LYS A 144 -32.47 3.25 -16.46
CA LYS A 144 -33.19 4.48 -16.84
C LYS A 144 -32.30 5.58 -17.46
N LYS A 145 -30.97 5.46 -17.34
CA LYS A 145 -29.99 6.42 -17.88
C LYS A 145 -29.50 6.09 -19.30
N LYS A 146 -29.91 4.95 -19.86
CA LYS A 146 -29.77 4.65 -21.29
C LYS A 146 -30.98 5.15 -22.06
#